data_AF-A0A2S1QZ85-F1
#
_entry.id   AF-A0A2S1QZ85-F1
#
_cell.length_a   1.000
_cell.length_b   1.000
_cell.length_c   1.000
_cell.angle_alpha   90.00
_cell.angle_beta   90.00
_cell.angle_gamma   90.00
#
_symmetry.space_group_name_H-M   'P 1'
#
loop_
_entity.id
_entity.type
_entity.pdbx_description
1 polymer ?
#
loop_
_entity_poly.entity_id
_entity_poly.type
_entity_poly.pdbx_seq_one_letter_code
_entity_poly.pdbx_strand_id
1 'polypeptide(L)'
;MICVCGPLTAQTTIYNGEKCLTYHLKHEANDTMSITGIQWEREKPSSEFTLKGKVPVKYSLQLENDTIAKLVWHNGKKDIFQEMIHHIGWPIRRIDGKNIISEFKITDFDKDGDEDLLCIVASNMNGNQWTIIYLNDQNQTKLVKLLNNADNTDIWDNPHYDNKTKLIECELFSGAYGIQSNYTFRLEKHNAIPVYKEERDLTNEEPVIQEFVGENGEWKLKKE
;
A
#
# COMPACT_ATOMS: atom_id res chain seq x y z
N MET A 1 -38.37 -14.21 10.74
CA MET A 1 -37.87 -12.91 10.29
C MET A 1 -36.41 -13.12 9.91
N ILE A 2 -36.15 -13.37 8.62
CA ILE A 2 -34.80 -13.62 8.11
C ILE A 2 -34.21 -12.25 7.82
N CYS A 3 -33.19 -11.85 8.57
CA CYS A 3 -32.45 -10.63 8.32
C CYS A 3 -31.64 -10.85 7.04
N VAL A 4 -32.11 -10.29 5.93
CA VAL A 4 -31.38 -10.25 4.68
C VAL A 4 -30.34 -9.15 4.85
N CYS A 5 -29.13 -9.51 5.26
CA CYS A 5 -27.97 -8.64 5.06
C CYS A 5 -27.80 -8.51 3.54
N GLY A 6 -28.30 -7.40 2.98
CA GLY A 6 -27.99 -7.03 1.60
C GLY A 6 -26.48 -6.96 1.42
N PRO A 7 -25.95 -7.21 0.20
CA PRO A 7 -24.53 -7.12 -0.07
C PRO A 7 -24.07 -5.70 0.26
N LEU A 8 -23.08 -5.59 1.13
CA LEU A 8 -22.41 -4.31 1.43
C LEU A 8 -21.88 -3.76 0.10
N THR A 9 -22.48 -2.65 -0.34
CA THR A 9 -22.03 -1.85 -1.49
C THR A 9 -20.56 -1.50 -1.34
N ALA A 10 -19.84 -1.43 -2.47
CA ALA A 10 -18.44 -1.04 -2.55
C ALA A 10 -18.10 0.09 -1.58
N GLN A 11 -17.23 -0.18 -0.61
CA GLN A 11 -16.92 0.75 0.47
C GLN A 11 -15.67 1.56 0.11
N THR A 12 -15.83 2.52 -0.79
CA THR A 12 -14.76 3.46 -1.12
C THR A 12 -15.24 4.89 -0.95
N THR A 13 -14.46 5.73 -0.29
CA THR A 13 -14.74 7.16 -0.13
C THR A 13 -13.58 7.97 -0.70
N ILE A 14 -13.89 9.13 -1.28
CA ILE A 14 -12.85 10.11 -1.64
C ILE A 14 -12.50 10.91 -0.39
N TYR A 15 -11.25 10.85 0.04
CA TYR A 15 -10.70 11.64 1.14
C TYR A 15 -9.43 12.33 0.67
N ASN A 16 -9.37 13.67 0.77
CA ASN A 16 -8.27 14.49 0.25
C ASN A 16 -7.92 14.20 -1.23
N GLY A 17 -8.92 13.89 -2.05
CA GLY A 17 -8.73 13.56 -3.47
C GLY A 17 -8.31 12.11 -3.76
N GLU A 18 -8.08 11.30 -2.72
CA GLU A 18 -7.70 9.89 -2.84
C GLU A 18 -8.89 8.98 -2.59
N LYS A 19 -9.03 7.90 -3.35
CA LYS A 19 -10.06 6.87 -3.13
C LYS A 19 -9.56 5.87 -2.09
N CYS A 20 -10.09 5.95 -0.88
CA CYS A 20 -9.74 5.10 0.25
C CYS A 20 -10.82 4.04 0.49
N LEU A 21 -10.42 2.84 0.93
CA LEU A 21 -11.36 1.86 1.46
C LEU A 21 -11.98 2.39 2.76
N THR A 22 -13.28 2.20 2.89
CA THR A 22 -14.02 2.43 4.12
C THR A 22 -14.47 1.13 4.74
N TYR A 23 -14.71 1.14 6.05
CA TYR A 23 -15.24 0.02 6.80
C TYR A 23 -16.41 0.50 7.65
N HIS A 24 -17.38 -0.37 7.87
CA HIS A 24 -18.50 -0.10 8.77
C HIS A 24 -18.43 -1.01 9.99
N LEU A 25 -18.42 -0.39 11.17
CA LEU A 25 -18.53 -1.05 12.46
C LEU A 25 -20.00 -1.34 12.77
N LYS A 26 -20.27 -2.50 13.37
CA LYS A 26 -21.58 -2.87 13.91
C LYS A 26 -21.96 -1.95 15.08
N HIS A 27 -20.98 -1.63 15.93
CA HIS A 27 -21.12 -0.74 17.09
C HIS A 27 -20.25 0.50 16.92
N GLU A 28 -20.62 1.61 17.57
CA GLU A 28 -19.76 2.80 17.58
C GLU A 28 -18.43 2.49 18.28
N ALA A 29 -17.35 3.07 17.77
CA ALA A 29 -16.05 2.96 18.43
C ALA A 29 -16.11 3.69 19.78
N ASN A 30 -15.51 3.08 20.81
CA ASN A 30 -15.46 3.69 22.15
C ASN A 30 -14.54 4.92 22.18
N ASP A 31 -13.62 4.99 21.22
CA ASP A 31 -12.72 6.11 20.98
C ASP A 31 -12.62 6.29 19.46
N THR A 32 -12.87 7.51 18.98
CA THR A 32 -12.80 7.85 17.56
C THR A 32 -11.44 8.42 17.16
N MET A 33 -10.57 8.68 18.14
CA MET A 33 -9.22 9.21 17.95
C MET A 33 -8.17 8.11 17.86
N SER A 34 -8.51 6.88 18.22
CA SER A 34 -7.56 5.77 18.28
C SER A 34 -8.17 4.46 17.82
N ILE A 35 -7.36 3.66 17.15
CA ILE A 35 -7.65 2.28 16.77
C ILE A 35 -7.99 1.37 17.98
N THR A 36 -7.53 1.75 19.17
CA THR A 36 -7.84 1.07 20.44
C THR A 36 -9.33 1.19 20.83
N GLY A 37 -10.07 2.11 20.21
CA GLY A 37 -11.52 2.23 20.39
C GLY A 37 -12.33 1.12 19.72
N ILE A 38 -11.70 0.32 18.84
CA ILE A 38 -12.35 -0.74 18.08
C ILE A 38 -12.28 -2.07 18.86
N GLN A 39 -13.44 -2.71 19.04
CA GLN A 39 -13.52 -4.05 19.62
C GLN A 39 -13.34 -5.13 18.55
N TRP A 40 -12.11 -5.37 18.13
CA TRP A 40 -11.74 -6.24 17.00
C TRP A 40 -12.46 -7.59 16.95
N GLU A 41 -12.52 -8.30 18.08
CA GLU A 41 -13.16 -9.62 18.17
C GLU A 41 -14.66 -9.62 17.83
N ARG A 42 -15.33 -8.47 18.03
CA ARG A 42 -16.77 -8.31 17.80
C ARG A 42 -17.05 -7.71 16.43
N GLU A 43 -16.24 -6.73 16.04
CA GLU A 43 -16.47 -5.94 14.85
C GLU A 43 -16.12 -6.73 13.59
N LYS A 44 -14.89 -7.26 13.51
CA LYS A 44 -14.30 -7.90 12.31
C LYS A 44 -14.61 -7.11 11.03
N PRO A 45 -14.19 -5.84 10.95
CA PRO A 45 -14.58 -4.96 9.85
C PRO A 45 -14.07 -5.51 8.51
N SER A 46 -14.90 -5.45 7.48
CA SER A 46 -14.52 -5.84 6.13
C SER A 46 -15.06 -4.85 5.10
N SER A 47 -14.24 -4.60 4.08
CA SER A 47 -14.53 -3.73 2.96
C SER A 47 -14.49 -4.55 1.67
N GLU A 48 -15.63 -4.67 0.99
CA GLU A 48 -15.69 -5.22 -0.36
C GLU A 48 -15.47 -4.10 -1.38
N PHE A 49 -14.69 -4.39 -2.42
CA PHE A 49 -14.42 -3.43 -3.50
C PHE A 49 -14.22 -4.14 -4.85
N THR A 50 -14.32 -3.37 -5.92
CA THR A 50 -14.04 -3.82 -7.28
C THR A 50 -13.05 -2.85 -7.89
N LEU A 51 -11.92 -3.39 -8.33
CA LEU A 51 -10.92 -2.64 -9.08
C LEU A 51 -11.37 -2.58 -10.53
N LYS A 52 -11.40 -1.36 -11.08
CA LYS A 52 -11.62 -1.17 -12.50
C LYS A 52 -10.43 -1.70 -13.29
N GLY A 53 -10.73 -2.15 -14.48
CA GLY A 53 -9.74 -2.47 -15.50
C GLY A 53 -10.43 -3.02 -16.73
N LYS A 54 -9.68 -3.58 -17.67
CA LYS A 54 -10.27 -4.30 -18.82
C LYS A 54 -11.30 -5.35 -18.38
N VAL A 55 -10.97 -6.11 -17.33
CA VAL A 55 -11.88 -7.01 -16.65
C VAL A 55 -11.95 -6.59 -15.18
N PRO A 56 -13.11 -6.15 -14.67
CA PRO A 56 -13.22 -5.79 -13.26
C PRO A 56 -12.91 -6.98 -12.35
N VAL A 57 -12.08 -6.75 -11.33
CA VAL A 57 -11.70 -7.78 -10.34
C VAL A 57 -12.25 -7.40 -8.98
N LYS A 58 -12.87 -8.38 -8.30
CA LYS A 58 -13.55 -8.15 -7.02
C LYS A 58 -12.72 -8.70 -5.87
N TYR A 59 -12.59 -7.90 -4.82
CA TYR A 59 -11.81 -8.19 -3.63
C TYR A 59 -12.56 -7.83 -2.36
N SER A 60 -12.15 -8.41 -1.25
CA SER A 60 -12.41 -7.88 0.08
C SER A 60 -11.12 -7.77 0.88
N LEU A 61 -11.08 -6.76 1.74
CA LEU A 61 -10.04 -6.59 2.74
C LEU A 61 -10.71 -6.61 4.10
N GLN A 62 -10.31 -7.54 4.97
CA GLN A 62 -10.84 -7.68 6.31
C GLN A 62 -9.78 -7.27 7.32
N LEU A 63 -10.09 -6.35 8.23
CA LEU A 63 -9.21 -6.02 9.34
C LEU A 63 -9.39 -7.10 10.42
N GLU A 64 -8.35 -7.90 10.66
CA GLU A 64 -8.37 -8.94 11.70
C GLU A 64 -8.06 -8.33 13.07
N ASN A 65 -7.15 -7.35 13.11
CA ASN A 65 -6.83 -6.53 14.27
C ASN A 65 -6.12 -5.22 13.83
N ASP A 66 -5.49 -4.53 14.76
CA ASP A 66 -4.76 -3.27 14.55
C ASP A 66 -3.40 -3.43 13.84
N THR A 67 -2.96 -4.66 13.59
CA THR A 67 -1.68 -4.97 12.93
C THR A 67 -1.78 -5.86 11.69
N ILE A 68 -2.96 -6.45 11.42
CA ILE A 68 -3.13 -7.42 10.35
C ILE A 68 -4.46 -7.21 9.63
N ALA A 69 -4.39 -7.21 8.29
CA ALA A 69 -5.53 -7.33 7.41
C ALA A 69 -5.43 -8.54 6.49
N LYS A 70 -6.57 -9.13 6.13
CA LYS A 70 -6.67 -10.29 5.24
C LYS A 70 -7.24 -9.85 3.88
N LEU A 71 -6.49 -10.09 2.81
CA LEU A 71 -6.90 -9.85 1.43
C LEU A 71 -7.49 -11.12 0.83
N VAL A 72 -8.71 -11.02 0.27
CA VAL A 72 -9.45 -12.13 -0.34
C VAL A 72 -9.88 -11.75 -1.74
N TRP A 73 -9.55 -12.60 -2.71
CA TRP A 73 -9.97 -12.48 -4.10
C TRP A 73 -11.29 -13.23 -4.34
N HIS A 74 -12.28 -12.56 -4.94
CA HIS A 74 -13.56 -13.16 -5.29
C HIS A 74 -13.57 -13.59 -6.76
N ASN A 75 -13.21 -14.85 -7.02
CA ASN A 75 -13.22 -15.42 -8.37
C ASN A 75 -14.55 -16.15 -8.63
N GLY A 76 -15.52 -15.43 -9.17
CA GLY A 76 -16.85 -15.93 -9.44
C GLY A 76 -17.62 -16.23 -8.15
N LYS A 77 -17.82 -17.51 -7.83
CA LYS A 77 -18.49 -17.96 -6.59
C LYS A 77 -17.52 -18.44 -5.50
N LYS A 78 -16.20 -18.30 -5.73
CA LYS A 78 -15.18 -18.77 -4.80
C LYS A 78 -14.44 -17.58 -4.21
N ASP A 79 -14.29 -17.63 -2.89
CA ASP A 79 -13.44 -16.72 -2.14
C ASP A 79 -12.08 -17.41 -1.97
N ILE A 80 -11.04 -16.76 -2.47
CA ILE A 80 -9.67 -17.28 -2.44
C ILE A 80 -8.85 -16.37 -1.55
N PHE A 81 -8.38 -16.91 -0.42
CA PHE A 81 -7.40 -16.21 0.40
C PHE A 81 -6.17 -15.88 -0.45
N GLN A 82 -5.79 -14.61 -0.49
CA GLN A 82 -4.61 -14.15 -1.19
C GLN A 82 -3.46 -13.98 -0.20
N GLU A 83 -3.66 -13.16 0.85
CA GLU A 83 -2.56 -12.77 1.72
C GLU A 83 -3.00 -12.16 3.06
N MET A 84 -2.09 -12.19 4.05
CA MET A 84 -2.13 -11.36 5.26
C MET A 84 -1.20 -10.15 5.09
N ILE A 85 -1.77 -8.95 5.18
CA ILE A 85 -1.05 -7.68 5.09
C ILE A 85 -0.75 -7.21 6.51
N HIS A 86 0.53 -7.15 6.84
CA HIS A 86 1.01 -6.62 8.12
C HIS A 86 1.12 -5.09 8.05
N HIS A 87 0.62 -4.41 9.08
CA HIS A 87 0.70 -2.96 9.21
C HIS A 87 0.88 -2.56 10.69
N ILE A 88 1.26 -1.33 10.95
CA ILE A 88 1.39 -0.81 12.32
C ILE A 88 0.68 0.53 12.46
N GLY A 89 -0.38 0.57 13.27
CA GLY A 89 -1.00 1.78 13.84
C GLY A 89 -1.64 2.79 12.87
N TRP A 90 -1.26 2.77 11.59
CA TRP A 90 -1.61 3.76 10.57
C TRP A 90 -2.53 3.31 9.43
N PRO A 91 -3.01 2.05 9.29
CA PRO A 91 -3.94 1.73 8.20
C PRO A 91 -5.30 2.41 8.42
N ILE A 92 -5.57 2.99 9.59
CA ILE A 92 -6.78 3.76 9.87
C ILE A 92 -6.43 5.24 9.89
N ARG A 93 -6.97 5.96 8.92
CA ARG A 93 -6.81 7.41 8.77
C ARG A 93 -7.76 8.19 9.66
N ARG A 94 -9.01 7.72 9.80
CA ARG A 94 -10.06 8.40 10.56
C ARG A 94 -11.17 7.44 10.99
N ILE A 95 -11.72 7.66 12.18
CA ILE A 95 -12.94 6.98 12.65
C ILE A 95 -14.03 8.04 12.86
N ASP A 96 -15.15 7.89 12.17
CA ASP A 96 -16.33 8.76 12.24
C ASP A 96 -17.54 7.94 12.70
N GLY A 97 -17.72 7.86 14.03
CA GLY A 97 -18.76 7.06 14.67
C GLY A 97 -18.61 5.57 14.37
N LYS A 98 -19.39 5.08 13.39
CA LYS A 98 -19.31 3.68 12.92
C LYS A 98 -18.47 3.50 11.66
N ASN A 99 -18.01 4.57 11.02
CA ASN A 99 -17.28 4.48 9.76
C ASN A 99 -15.79 4.62 10.00
N ILE A 100 -14.99 3.78 9.35
CA ILE A 100 -13.54 3.87 9.36
C ILE A 100 -13.11 4.24 7.95
N ILE A 101 -12.29 5.28 7.82
CA ILE A 101 -11.55 5.59 6.59
C ILE A 101 -10.14 5.07 6.78
N SER A 102 -9.67 4.27 5.83
CA SER A 102 -8.36 3.63 5.91
C SER A 102 -7.33 4.23 4.97
N GLU A 103 -6.07 3.86 5.16
CA GLU A 103 -4.96 4.11 4.23
C GLU A 103 -4.80 3.01 3.16
N PHE A 104 -5.78 2.09 3.05
CA PHE A 104 -5.91 1.24 1.88
C PHE A 104 -6.51 2.06 0.75
N LYS A 105 -5.72 2.33 -0.29
CA LYS A 105 -6.06 3.23 -1.39
C LYS A 105 -6.27 2.43 -2.67
N ILE A 106 -7.30 2.82 -3.43
CA ILE A 106 -7.50 2.35 -4.80
C ILE A 106 -7.07 3.47 -5.74
N THR A 107 -6.07 3.19 -6.58
CA THR A 107 -5.53 4.16 -7.52
C THR A 107 -4.93 3.45 -8.72
N ASP A 108 -4.90 4.08 -9.88
CA ASP A 108 -4.08 3.63 -11.00
C ASP A 108 -2.64 4.13 -10.74
N PHE A 109 -1.79 3.27 -10.18
CA PHE A 109 -0.45 3.66 -9.72
C PHE A 109 0.50 3.78 -10.91
N ASP A 110 0.57 2.75 -11.75
CA ASP A 110 1.50 2.69 -12.88
C ASP A 110 0.98 3.34 -14.18
N LYS A 111 -0.22 3.93 -14.14
CA LYS A 111 -0.83 4.69 -15.24
C LYS A 111 -1.11 3.81 -16.45
N ASP A 112 -1.38 2.52 -16.25
CA ASP A 112 -1.79 1.60 -17.30
C ASP A 112 -3.30 1.65 -17.60
N GLY A 113 -4.07 2.35 -16.76
CA GLY A 113 -5.51 2.55 -16.88
C GLY A 113 -6.36 1.57 -16.07
N ASP A 114 -5.73 0.60 -15.39
CA ASP A 114 -6.36 -0.32 -14.46
C ASP A 114 -6.18 0.22 -13.01
N GLU A 115 -7.18 0.02 -12.14
CA GLU A 115 -7.07 0.41 -10.73
C GLU A 115 -6.27 -0.63 -9.94
N ASP A 116 -5.31 -0.18 -9.15
CA ASP A 116 -4.44 -0.93 -8.24
C ASP A 116 -4.85 -0.76 -6.78
N LEU A 117 -4.19 -1.51 -5.89
CA LEU A 117 -4.31 -1.38 -4.43
C LEU A 117 -2.98 -0.96 -3.81
N LEU A 118 -2.97 0.19 -3.13
CA LEU A 118 -1.85 0.69 -2.34
C LEU A 118 -2.19 0.62 -0.86
N CYS A 119 -1.23 0.18 -0.04
CA CYS A 119 -1.41 0.04 1.41
C CYS A 119 -0.28 0.79 2.11
N ILE A 120 -0.56 1.93 2.75
CA ILE A 120 0.43 2.53 3.67
C ILE A 120 0.40 1.69 4.95
N VAL A 121 1.49 0.96 5.19
CA VAL A 121 1.62 0.02 6.31
C VAL A 121 2.27 0.65 7.52
N ALA A 122 3.04 1.72 7.32
CA ALA A 122 3.64 2.51 8.40
C ALA A 122 3.95 3.93 7.92
N SER A 123 4.07 4.86 8.85
CA SER A 123 4.64 6.18 8.61
C SER A 123 5.41 6.69 9.82
N ASN A 124 6.25 7.71 9.65
CA ASN A 124 6.98 8.36 10.74
C ASN A 124 6.78 9.89 10.76
N MET A 125 7.32 10.53 11.81
CA MET A 125 7.25 11.99 11.98
C MET A 125 8.01 12.79 10.92
N ASN A 126 8.91 12.14 10.18
CA ASN A 126 9.69 12.75 9.11
C ASN A 126 8.91 12.79 7.78
N GLY A 127 7.68 12.27 7.75
CA GLY A 127 6.85 12.22 6.55
C GLY A 127 7.06 10.99 5.69
N ASN A 128 7.88 10.01 6.12
CA ASN A 128 8.03 8.77 5.36
C ASN A 128 6.75 7.94 5.45
N GLN A 129 6.37 7.37 4.31
CA GLN A 129 5.29 6.41 4.17
C GLN A 129 5.86 5.12 3.57
N TRP A 130 5.76 4.04 4.33
CA TRP A 130 6.11 2.71 3.89
C TRP A 130 4.89 2.06 3.28
N THR A 131 5.00 1.72 2.00
CA THR A 131 3.85 1.33 1.18
C THR A 131 4.07 -0.05 0.58
N ILE A 132 3.04 -0.90 0.65
CA ILE A 132 2.96 -2.11 -0.17
C ILE A 132 2.08 -1.79 -1.38
N ILE A 133 2.52 -2.20 -2.57
CA ILE A 133 1.85 -1.94 -3.83
C ILE A 133 1.39 -3.26 -4.43
N TYR A 134 0.12 -3.34 -4.83
CA TYR A 134 -0.43 -4.46 -5.58
C TYR A 134 -0.95 -3.95 -6.92
N LEU A 135 -0.34 -4.42 -8.01
CA LEU A 135 -0.72 -4.08 -9.37
C LEU A 135 -1.81 -5.02 -9.89
N ASN A 136 -2.76 -4.51 -10.65
CA ASN A 136 -3.89 -5.28 -11.17
C ASN A 136 -3.57 -5.99 -12.49
N ASP A 137 -2.99 -7.19 -12.42
CA ASP A 137 -2.64 -7.97 -13.61
C ASP A 137 -3.88 -8.46 -14.36
N GLN A 138 -4.23 -7.78 -15.45
CA GLN A 138 -5.36 -8.14 -16.31
C GLN A 138 -5.23 -9.50 -17.00
N ASN A 139 -4.02 -10.06 -17.14
CA ASN A 139 -3.86 -11.40 -17.72
C ASN A 139 -4.26 -12.49 -16.73
N GLN A 140 -3.96 -12.26 -15.44
CA GLN A 140 -4.31 -13.18 -14.35
C GLN A 140 -5.63 -12.82 -13.67
N THR A 141 -6.19 -11.64 -13.98
CA THR A 141 -7.40 -11.07 -13.36
C THR A 141 -7.31 -11.04 -11.83
N LYS A 142 -6.13 -10.66 -11.33
CA LYS A 142 -5.85 -10.60 -9.89
C LYS A 142 -4.78 -9.56 -9.58
N LEU A 143 -4.80 -9.07 -8.36
CA LEU A 143 -3.73 -8.28 -7.76
C LEU A 143 -2.44 -9.11 -7.64
N VAL A 144 -1.33 -8.53 -8.11
CA VAL A 144 0.04 -9.06 -7.97
C VAL A 144 0.83 -8.08 -7.14
N LYS A 145 1.44 -8.56 -6.06
CA LYS A 145 2.28 -7.73 -5.20
C LYS A 145 3.55 -7.33 -5.94
N LEU A 146 3.88 -6.04 -5.93
CA LEU A 146 5.10 -5.51 -6.50
C LEU A 146 6.27 -5.65 -5.51
N LEU A 147 7.29 -6.42 -5.89
CA LEU A 147 8.46 -6.68 -5.07
C LEU A 147 9.65 -5.82 -5.50
N ASN A 148 10.36 -5.24 -4.53
CA ASN A 148 11.71 -4.76 -4.71
C ASN A 148 12.67 -5.95 -4.50
N ASN A 149 13.01 -6.62 -5.61
CA ASN A 149 13.91 -7.77 -5.58
C ASN A 149 15.36 -7.39 -5.24
N ALA A 150 15.77 -6.15 -5.50
CA ALA A 150 17.14 -5.69 -5.24
C ALA A 150 17.45 -5.63 -3.74
N ASP A 151 16.45 -5.27 -2.92
CA ASP A 151 16.55 -5.22 -1.46
C ASP A 151 15.77 -6.36 -0.77
N ASN A 152 15.22 -7.30 -1.54
CA ASN A 152 14.42 -8.44 -1.08
C ASN A 152 13.28 -8.02 -0.11
N THR A 153 12.51 -7.01 -0.52
CA THR A 153 11.42 -6.44 0.27
C THR A 153 10.20 -6.14 -0.60
N ASP A 154 9.03 -6.06 0.01
CA ASP A 154 7.80 -5.57 -0.59
C ASP A 154 7.36 -4.19 -0.09
N ILE A 155 8.18 -3.59 0.78
CA ILE A 155 7.97 -2.26 1.33
C ILE A 155 8.71 -1.24 0.48
N TRP A 156 7.97 -0.23 0.03
CA TRP A 156 8.45 0.87 -0.78
C TRP A 156 8.47 2.17 0.04
N ASP A 157 9.58 2.91 0.02
CA ASP A 157 9.70 4.20 0.71
C ASP A 157 9.12 5.32 -0.18
N ASN A 158 7.96 5.86 0.20
CA ASN A 158 7.27 6.95 -0.52
C ASN A 158 7.23 6.76 -2.06
N PRO A 159 6.72 5.63 -2.57
CA PRO A 159 6.76 5.37 -4.01
C PRO A 159 5.91 6.35 -4.81
N HIS A 160 6.49 6.93 -5.85
CA HIS A 160 5.81 7.73 -6.86
C HIS A 160 6.12 7.19 -8.26
N TYR A 161 5.08 6.95 -9.07
CA TYR A 161 5.29 6.56 -10.47
C TYR A 161 5.26 7.78 -11.39
N ASP A 162 6.37 8.03 -12.09
CA ASP A 162 6.45 9.03 -13.14
C ASP A 162 6.09 8.41 -14.50
N ASN A 163 4.94 8.82 -15.03
CA ASN A 163 4.43 8.36 -16.32
C ASN A 163 5.31 8.73 -17.53
N LYS A 164 6.10 9.81 -17.43
CA LYS A 164 6.95 10.30 -18.52
C LYS A 164 8.22 9.47 -18.61
N THR A 165 8.87 9.20 -17.48
CA THR A 165 10.12 8.41 -17.43
C THR A 165 9.86 6.92 -17.29
N LYS A 166 8.64 6.51 -16.93
CA LYS A 166 8.23 5.13 -16.63
C LYS A 166 9.03 4.54 -15.46
N LEU A 167 9.39 5.41 -14.51
CA LEU A 167 10.13 5.05 -13.31
C LEU A 167 9.23 5.14 -12.08
N ILE A 168 9.46 4.23 -11.14
CA ILE A 168 9.06 4.36 -9.75
C ILE A 168 10.21 5.07 -9.05
N GLU A 169 9.93 6.25 -8.51
CA GLU A 169 10.83 7.04 -7.69
C GLU A 169 10.47 6.82 -6.23
N CYS A 170 11.48 6.64 -5.39
CA CYS A 170 11.32 6.41 -3.96
C CYS A 170 12.29 7.30 -3.19
N GLU A 171 11.83 7.75 -2.03
CA GLU A 171 12.57 8.63 -1.15
C GLU A 171 12.39 8.19 0.30
N LEU A 172 13.51 8.05 1.00
CA LEU A 172 13.55 7.84 2.44
C LEU A 172 14.29 9.01 3.10
N PHE A 173 13.66 9.63 4.08
CA PHE A 173 14.23 10.76 4.82
C PHE A 173 14.28 10.48 6.33
N SER A 174 15.47 10.28 6.89
CA SER A 174 15.65 10.04 8.34
C SER A 174 15.91 11.31 9.15
N GLY A 175 15.44 12.47 8.68
CA GLY A 175 15.63 13.76 9.34
C GLY A 175 16.87 14.53 8.87
N ALA A 176 17.10 15.70 9.46
CA ALA A 176 18.16 16.64 9.03
C ALA A 176 19.59 16.10 9.21
N TYR A 177 19.80 15.16 10.12
CA TYR A 177 21.11 14.55 10.44
C TYR A 177 21.09 13.02 10.31
N GLY A 178 20.14 12.48 9.54
CA GLY A 178 19.96 11.05 9.37
C GLY A 178 20.40 10.56 8.00
N ILE A 179 20.17 9.27 7.75
CA ILE A 179 20.34 8.65 6.44
C ILE A 179 19.19 9.09 5.52
N GLN A 180 19.55 9.51 4.32
CA GLN A 180 18.64 9.79 3.23
C GLN A 180 18.93 8.84 2.07
N SER A 181 17.89 8.35 1.41
CA SER A 181 18.09 7.60 0.17
C SER A 181 17.06 8.01 -0.87
N ASN A 182 17.54 8.11 -2.11
CA ASN A 182 16.71 8.28 -3.29
C ASN A 182 17.00 7.11 -4.21
N TYR A 183 15.97 6.44 -4.70
CA TYR A 183 16.20 5.32 -5.59
C TYR A 183 15.07 5.17 -6.60
N THR A 184 15.42 4.61 -7.75
CA THR A 184 14.55 4.53 -8.90
C THR A 184 14.53 3.12 -9.46
N PHE A 185 13.34 2.70 -9.86
CA PHE A 185 13.11 1.44 -10.54
C PHE A 185 12.37 1.68 -11.84
N ARG A 186 12.74 0.98 -12.90
CA ARG A 186 11.91 0.89 -14.09
C ARG A 186 10.90 -0.22 -13.88
N LEU A 187 9.63 0.08 -14.11
CA LEU A 187 8.58 -0.93 -14.06
C LEU A 187 8.44 -1.60 -15.42
N GLU A 188 8.67 -2.91 -15.47
CA GLU A 188 8.42 -3.74 -16.64
C GLU A 188 7.34 -4.77 -16.31
N LYS A 189 6.10 -4.46 -16.72
CA LYS A 189 4.89 -5.17 -16.31
C LYS A 189 4.73 -5.12 -14.78
N HIS A 190 4.97 -6.22 -14.09
CA HIS A 190 4.86 -6.34 -12.63
C HIS A 190 6.22 -6.51 -11.94
N ASN A 191 7.31 -6.26 -12.66
CA ASN A 191 8.68 -6.37 -12.13
C ASN A 191 9.31 -4.99 -12.04
N ALA A 192 9.78 -4.62 -10.85
CA ALA A 192 10.60 -3.44 -10.66
C ALA A 192 12.08 -3.78 -10.87
N ILE A 193 12.71 -3.10 -11.82
CA ILE A 193 14.12 -3.30 -12.17
C ILE A 193 14.91 -2.11 -11.62
N PRO A 194 15.90 -2.29 -10.73
CA PRO A 194 16.67 -1.19 -10.17
C PRO A 194 17.37 -0.42 -11.30
N VAL A 195 17.42 0.91 -11.19
CA VAL A 195 18.07 1.78 -12.18
C VAL A 195 19.20 2.56 -11.51
N TYR A 196 18.86 3.37 -10.51
CA TYR A 196 19.80 4.21 -9.78
C TYR A 196 19.38 4.33 -8.32
N LYS A 197 20.36 4.37 -7.43
CA LYS A 197 20.17 4.64 -6.01
C LYS A 197 21.28 5.52 -5.49
N GLU A 198 20.94 6.47 -4.64
CA GLU A 198 21.86 7.34 -3.94
C GLU A 198 21.54 7.26 -2.45
N GLU A 199 22.56 7.04 -1.64
CA GLU A 199 22.46 7.08 -0.18
C GLU A 199 23.36 8.20 0.34
N ARG A 200 22.81 9.03 1.23
CA ARG A 200 23.53 10.10 1.92
C ARG A 200 23.49 9.84 3.42
N ASP A 201 24.66 9.68 4.02
CA ASP A 201 24.81 9.64 5.46
C ASP A 201 25.22 11.03 5.96
N LEU A 202 24.27 11.72 6.61
CA LEU A 202 24.45 13.06 7.18
C LEU A 202 24.80 13.05 8.67
N THR A 203 25.14 11.89 9.24
CA THR A 203 25.46 11.78 10.67
C THR A 203 26.85 12.31 11.01
N ASN A 204 27.73 12.44 10.01
CA ASN A 204 29.09 12.94 10.14
C ASN A 204 29.19 14.44 9.78
N GLU A 205 30.28 15.10 10.21
CA GLU A 205 30.55 16.50 9.83
C GLU A 205 30.64 16.68 8.31
N GLU A 206 31.23 15.71 7.62
CA GLU A 206 31.26 15.62 6.16
C GLU A 206 30.30 14.51 5.71
N PRO A 207 29.27 14.85 4.91
CA PRO A 207 28.35 13.87 4.35
C PRO A 207 29.06 12.80 3.53
N VAL A 208 28.73 11.53 3.77
CA VAL A 208 29.15 10.42 2.91
C VAL A 208 28.05 10.17 1.88
N ILE A 209 28.40 10.24 0.60
CA ILE A 209 27.47 10.00 -0.52
C ILE A 209 27.91 8.72 -1.24
N GLN A 210 26.99 7.79 -1.41
CA GLN A 210 27.21 6.55 -2.15
C GLN A 210 26.20 6.45 -3.29
N GLU A 211 26.70 6.26 -4.51
CA GLU A 211 25.87 6.04 -5.69
C GLU A 211 25.91 4.57 -6.09
N PHE A 212 24.76 4.03 -6.48
CA PHE A 212 24.59 2.66 -6.94
C PHE A 212 23.86 2.65 -8.29
N VAL A 213 24.23 1.70 -9.12
CA VAL A 213 23.54 1.40 -10.38
C VAL A 213 22.88 0.03 -10.28
N GLY A 214 21.71 -0.10 -10.91
CA GLY A 214 21.05 -1.39 -11.02
C GLY A 214 21.68 -2.25 -12.11
N GLU A 215 22.23 -3.41 -11.73
CA GLU A 215 22.81 -4.38 -12.66
C GLU A 215 22.32 -5.79 -12.32
N ASN A 216 21.80 -6.49 -13.32
CA ASN A 216 21.27 -7.86 -13.16
C ASN A 216 20.25 -8.02 -12.01
N GLY A 217 19.47 -6.97 -11.73
CA GLY A 217 18.45 -6.98 -10.68
C GLY A 217 18.97 -6.65 -9.28
N GLU A 218 20.25 -6.29 -9.13
CA GLU A 218 20.88 -5.96 -7.86
C GLU A 218 21.47 -4.54 -7.87
N TRP A 219 21.62 -3.94 -6.70
CA TRP A 219 22.40 -2.71 -6.54
C TRP A 219 23.91 -3.00 -6.62
N LYS A 220 24.63 -2.26 -7.46
CA LYS A 220 26.10 -2.27 -7.53
C LYS A 220 26.63 -0.88 -7.24
N LEU A 221 27.56 -0.78 -6.29
CA LEU A 221 28.22 0.48 -5.97
C LEU A 221 28.95 0.99 -7.22
N LYS A 222 28.62 2.23 -7.61
CA LYS A 222 29.28 2.91 -8.72
C LYS A 222 30.70 3.23 -8.29
N LYS A 223 31.68 2.65 -8.99
CA LYS A 223 33.09 2.97 -8.75
C LYS A 223 33.38 4.37 -9.30
N GLU A 224 34.13 5.15 -8.53
CA GLU A 224 34.71 6.42 -8.96
C GLU A 224 35.65 6.27 -10.17
#